data_AF-A0A554ITE0-F1
#
_entry.id   AF-A0A554ITE0-F1
#
_cell.length_a   1.000
_cell.length_b   1.000
_cell.length_c   1.000
_cell.angle_alpha   90.00
_cell.angle_beta   90.00
_cell.angle_gamma   90.00
#
_symmetry.space_group_name_H-M   'P 1'
#
loop_
_entity.id
_entity.type
_entity.pdbx_description
1 polymer ?
#
loop_
_entity_poly.entity_id
_entity_poly.type
_entity_poly.pdbx_seq_one_letter_code
_entity_poly.pdbx_strand_id
1 'polypeptide(L)'
;MPPSWIVQSFVVLLCAIPAWLAIGFFDRNFHVKSDIFLFWYMLGILIALASFKIMSSSITIPSWKVVGAIMLIGLTIGAVSNILIFRAVANAPNPGLPLAITSTGSVGVFITALAFSRWAPNHFNPVKFDLLSFLGIVLAVIGVSLIVIRR
;
A
#
# COMPACT_ATOMS: atom_id res chain seq x y z
N MET A 1 -18.05 -5.13 -16.24
CA MET A 1 -16.68 -4.62 -16.47
C MET A 1 -16.10 -4.23 -15.12
N PRO A 2 -14.85 -4.58 -14.79
CA PRO A 2 -14.23 -4.11 -13.56
C PRO A 2 -14.20 -2.57 -13.54
N PRO A 3 -14.37 -1.92 -12.38
CA PRO A 3 -14.29 -0.47 -12.27
C PRO A 3 -12.92 0.03 -12.72
N SER A 4 -12.85 1.27 -13.24
CA SER A 4 -11.58 1.86 -13.67
C SER A 4 -10.57 1.96 -12.51
N TRP A 5 -9.27 1.96 -12.82
CA TRP A 5 -8.21 2.07 -11.81
C TRP A 5 -8.37 3.35 -10.94
N ILE A 6 -8.94 4.41 -11.51
CA ILE A 6 -9.26 5.66 -10.81
C ILE A 6 -10.31 5.40 -9.73
N VAL A 7 -11.45 4.79 -10.10
CA VAL A 7 -12.53 4.49 -9.17
C VAL A 7 -12.06 3.55 -8.06
N GLN A 8 -11.27 2.52 -8.40
CA GLN A 8 -10.67 1.62 -7.43
C GLN A 8 -9.80 2.37 -6.41
N SER A 9 -9.00 3.34 -6.87
CA SER A 9 -8.14 4.15 -6.00
C SER A 9 -8.94 5.00 -5.01
N PHE A 10 -10.06 5.58 -5.45
CA PHE A 10 -10.96 6.34 -4.56
C PHE A 10 -11.67 5.44 -3.54
N VAL A 11 -12.11 4.24 -3.95
CA VAL A 11 -12.71 3.28 -3.02
C VAL A 11 -11.69 2.87 -1.95
N VAL A 12 -10.45 2.58 -2.35
CA VAL A 12 -9.37 2.27 -1.40
C VAL A 12 -9.13 3.43 -0.44
N LEU A 13 -9.10 4.68 -0.93
CA LEU A 13 -8.93 5.86 -0.08
C LEU A 13 -10.03 5.93 1.00
N LEU A 14 -11.29 5.77 0.60
CA LEU A 14 -12.43 5.81 1.53
C LEU A 14 -12.41 4.67 2.55
N CYS A 15 -12.04 3.47 2.14
CA CYS A 15 -11.95 2.30 3.03
C CYS A 15 -10.71 2.33 3.94
N ALA A 16 -9.62 2.95 3.48
CA ALA A 16 -8.37 3.02 4.23
C ALA A 16 -8.50 3.92 5.47
N ILE A 17 -9.21 5.04 5.38
CA ILE A 17 -9.38 5.99 6.49
C ILE A 17 -9.88 5.31 7.78
N PRO A 18 -11.04 4.61 7.78
CA PRO A 18 -11.51 3.94 9.00
C PRO A 18 -10.58 2.81 9.43
N ALA A 19 -9.92 2.10 8.51
CA ALA A 19 -8.96 1.04 8.85
C ALA A 19 -7.75 1.58 9.63
N TRP A 20 -7.21 2.72 9.23
CA TRP A 20 -6.08 3.34 9.93
C TRP A 20 -6.47 3.96 11.27
N LEU A 21 -7.66 4.58 11.35
CA LEU A 21 -8.19 5.11 12.61
C LEU A 21 -8.51 4.00 13.62
N ALA A 22 -8.89 2.81 13.14
CA ALA A 22 -9.19 1.67 13.99
C ALA A 22 -7.99 1.26 14.85
N ILE A 23 -6.74 1.40 14.38
CA ILE A 23 -5.55 1.03 15.15
C ILE A 23 -5.50 1.75 16.50
N GLY A 24 -5.57 3.08 16.49
CA GLY A 24 -5.56 3.88 17.73
C GLY A 24 -6.85 3.72 18.54
N PHE A 25 -7.99 3.51 17.88
CA PHE A 25 -9.26 3.24 18.55
C PHE A 25 -9.20 1.94 19.37
N PHE A 26 -8.70 0.85 18.80
CA PHE A 26 -8.63 -0.44 19.48
C PHE A 26 -7.56 -0.48 20.58
N ASP A 27 -6.45 0.22 20.39
CA ASP A 27 -5.45 0.38 21.44
C ASP A 27 -6.02 1.15 22.65
N ARG A 28 -6.68 2.29 22.40
CA ARG A 28 -7.22 3.13 23.47
C ARG A 28 -8.41 2.52 24.22
N ASN A 29 -9.31 1.84 23.52
CA ASN A 29 -10.55 1.34 24.12
C ASN A 29 -10.47 -0.12 24.58
N PHE A 30 -9.60 -0.93 23.97
CA PHE A 30 -9.53 -2.37 24.22
C PHE A 30 -8.10 -2.86 24.54
N HIS A 31 -7.11 -1.97 24.65
CA HIS A 31 -5.71 -2.29 24.95
C HIS A 31 -5.09 -3.29 23.96
N VAL A 32 -5.55 -3.27 22.71
CA VAL A 32 -5.05 -4.15 21.65
C VAL A 32 -3.82 -3.52 21.02
N LYS A 33 -2.65 -4.11 21.29
CA LYS A 33 -1.38 -3.69 20.68
C LYS A 33 -1.44 -3.78 19.14
N SER A 34 -0.73 -2.88 18.47
CA SER A 34 -0.67 -2.79 17.00
C SER A 34 -0.29 -4.10 16.31
N ASP A 35 0.61 -4.90 16.91
CA ASP A 35 1.06 -6.18 16.34
C ASP A 35 -0.05 -7.23 16.36
N ILE A 36 -0.87 -7.26 17.42
CA ILE A 36 -2.02 -8.16 17.54
C ILE A 36 -3.12 -7.70 16.59
N PHE A 37 -3.37 -6.40 16.52
CA PHE A 37 -4.33 -5.82 15.57
C PHE A 37 -3.94 -6.17 14.13
N LEU A 38 -2.67 -6.01 13.76
CA LEU A 38 -2.14 -6.35 12.44
C LEU A 38 -2.38 -7.82 12.09
N PHE A 39 -2.13 -8.74 13.02
CA PHE A 39 -2.35 -10.18 12.80
C PHE A 39 -3.82 -10.46 12.42
N TRP A 40 -4.77 -9.97 13.22
CA TRP A 40 -6.19 -10.17 12.95
C TRP A 40 -6.68 -9.44 11.70
N TYR A 41 -6.15 -8.24 11.44
CA TYR A 41 -6.42 -7.47 10.24
C TYR A 41 -5.99 -8.22 8.97
N MET A 42 -4.77 -8.78 8.97
CA MET A 42 -4.26 -9.59 7.85
C MET A 42 -5.05 -10.88 7.65
N LEU A 43 -5.49 -11.53 8.74
CA LEU A 43 -6.36 -12.70 8.66
C LEU A 43 -7.72 -12.35 8.03
N GLY A 44 -8.31 -11.21 8.40
CA GLY A 44 -9.54 -10.71 7.78
C GLY A 44 -9.40 -10.45 6.28
N ILE A 45 -8.26 -9.86 5.86
CA ILE A 45 -7.94 -9.69 4.44
C ILE A 45 -7.83 -11.04 3.73
N LEU A 46 -7.16 -12.04 4.33
CA LEU A 46 -7.02 -13.37 3.74
C LEU A 46 -8.37 -14.03 3.49
N ILE A 47 -9.28 -13.96 4.48
CA ILE A 47 -10.65 -14.48 4.37
C ILE A 47 -11.40 -13.76 3.25
N ALA A 48 -11.35 -12.42 3.23
CA ALA A 48 -12.00 -11.63 2.19
C ALA A 48 -11.48 -11.98 0.78
N LEU A 49 -10.15 -12.11 0.62
CA LEU A 49 -9.53 -12.51 -0.65
C LEU A 49 -10.00 -13.90 -1.09
N ALA A 50 -10.08 -14.87 -0.17
CA ALA A 50 -10.61 -16.20 -0.48
C ALA A 50 -12.06 -16.15 -0.96
N SER A 51 -12.89 -15.28 -0.37
CA SER A 51 -14.28 -15.07 -0.79
C SER A 51 -14.40 -14.36 -2.14
N PHE A 52 -13.61 -13.32 -2.42
CA PHE A 52 -13.65 -12.59 -3.69
C PHE A 52 -13.09 -13.40 -4.87
N LYS A 53 -12.18 -14.35 -4.62
CA LYS A 53 -11.57 -15.21 -5.65
C LYS A 53 -12.60 -16.06 -6.43
N ILE A 54 -13.80 -16.25 -5.89
CA ILE A 54 -14.89 -16.99 -6.54
C ILE A 54 -15.53 -16.20 -7.69
N MET A 55 -15.29 -14.89 -7.81
CA MET A 55 -15.93 -14.02 -8.82
C MET A 55 -15.10 -13.73 -10.09
N SER A 56 -13.85 -14.19 -10.19
CA SER A 56 -12.99 -13.92 -11.37
C SER A 56 -12.88 -15.16 -12.27
N SER A 57 -13.45 -15.07 -13.48
CA SER A 57 -13.63 -16.18 -14.43
C SER A 57 -12.41 -16.53 -15.29
N SER A 58 -11.20 -16.06 -14.95
CA SER A 58 -9.97 -16.44 -15.67
C SER A 58 -8.79 -16.59 -14.71
N ILE A 59 -8.73 -17.71 -14.01
CA ILE A 59 -7.63 -18.01 -13.09
C ILE A 59 -6.50 -18.70 -13.86
N THR A 60 -5.50 -17.92 -14.28
CA THR A 60 -4.20 -18.49 -14.64
C THR A 60 -3.48 -18.85 -13.34
N ILE A 61 -3.36 -20.16 -13.05
CA ILE A 61 -2.63 -20.63 -11.86
C ILE A 61 -1.13 -20.46 -12.14
N PRO A 62 -0.40 -19.63 -11.37
CA PRO A 62 1.03 -19.42 -11.58
C PRO A 62 1.86 -20.66 -11.23
N SER A 63 3.05 -20.79 -11.83
CA SER A 63 3.98 -21.88 -11.49
C SER A 63 4.46 -21.79 -10.04
N TRP A 64 4.81 -22.93 -9.44
CA TRP A 64 5.24 -23.00 -8.03
C TRP A 64 6.46 -22.11 -7.72
N LYS A 65 7.38 -21.93 -8.70
CA LYS A 65 8.54 -21.05 -8.56
C LYS A 65 8.13 -19.58 -8.43
N VAL A 66 7.14 -19.16 -9.22
CA VAL A 66 6.60 -17.78 -9.16
C VAL A 66 5.86 -17.57 -7.85
N VAL A 67 5.09 -18.56 -7.39
CA VAL A 67 4.44 -18.52 -6.08
C VAL A 67 5.49 -18.37 -4.96
N GLY A 68 6.56 -19.16 -5.00
CA GLY A 68 7.65 -19.08 -4.02
C GLY A 68 8.31 -17.70 -3.98
N ALA A 69 8.58 -17.09 -5.14
CA ALA A 69 9.14 -15.74 -5.21
C ALA A 69 8.19 -14.67 -4.64
N ILE A 70 6.90 -14.72 -4.99
CA ILE A 70 5.88 -13.80 -4.45
C ILE A 70 5.77 -13.96 -2.93
N MET A 71 5.76 -15.20 -2.42
CA MET A 71 5.73 -15.47 -0.98
C MET A 71 6.96 -14.94 -0.28
N LEU A 72 8.16 -15.10 -0.85
CA LEU A 72 9.39 -14.59 -0.25
C LEU A 72 9.38 -13.06 -0.15
N ILE A 73 8.94 -12.36 -1.20
CA ILE A 73 8.76 -10.90 -1.18
C ILE A 73 7.73 -10.50 -0.11
N GLY A 74 6.60 -11.22 -0.03
CA GLY A 74 5.56 -10.98 0.97
C GLY A 74 6.05 -11.19 2.41
N LEU A 75 6.78 -12.27 2.67
CA LEU A 75 7.30 -12.61 4.00
C LEU A 75 8.44 -11.70 4.47
N THR A 76 9.22 -11.15 3.54
CA THR A 76 10.34 -10.27 3.86
C THR A 76 9.90 -8.81 3.81
N ILE A 77 9.83 -8.24 2.61
CA ILE A 77 9.52 -6.83 2.36
C ILE A 77 8.09 -6.50 2.82
N GLY A 78 7.13 -7.37 2.51
CA GLY A 78 5.73 -7.18 2.89
C GLY A 78 5.53 -7.20 4.40
N ALA A 79 6.06 -8.20 5.11
CA ALA A 79 5.92 -8.30 6.55
C ALA A 79 6.61 -7.15 7.27
N VAL A 80 7.86 -6.84 6.90
CA VAL A 80 8.62 -5.74 7.53
C VAL A 80 7.91 -4.40 7.32
N SER A 81 7.47 -4.08 6.10
CA SER A 81 6.77 -2.83 5.82
C SER A 81 5.46 -2.70 6.62
N ASN A 82 4.65 -3.76 6.67
CA ASN A 82 3.37 -3.75 7.39
C ASN A 82 3.56 -3.66 8.91
N ILE A 83 4.51 -4.41 9.49
CA ILE A 83 4.81 -4.31 10.92
C ILE A 83 5.24 -2.88 11.28
N LEU A 84 6.17 -2.31 10.51
CA LEU A 84 6.71 -0.99 10.80
C LEU A 84 5.66 0.11 10.63
N ILE A 85 4.82 0.06 9.58
CA ILE A 85 3.79 1.10 9.39
C ILE A 85 2.69 1.02 10.44
N PHE A 86 2.24 -0.18 10.85
CA PHE A 86 1.22 -0.31 11.90
C PHE A 86 1.73 0.20 13.25
N ARG A 87 3.00 -0.10 13.59
CA ARG A 87 3.65 0.45 14.78
C ARG A 87 3.81 1.97 14.70
N ALA A 88 4.23 2.49 13.55
CA ALA A 88 4.38 3.92 13.36
C ALA A 88 3.04 4.66 13.49
N VAL A 89 1.96 4.10 12.92
CA VAL A 89 0.61 4.66 13.03
C VAL A 89 0.11 4.65 14.46
N ALA A 90 0.33 3.57 15.21
CA ALA A 90 -0.07 3.49 16.63
C ALA A 90 0.67 4.49 17.52
N ASN A 91 1.96 4.73 17.25
CA ASN A 91 2.80 5.60 18.07
C ASN A 91 2.78 7.08 17.65
N ALA A 92 2.28 7.39 16.45
CA ALA A 92 2.26 8.75 15.96
C ALA A 92 1.16 9.57 16.65
N PRO A 93 1.42 10.84 17.00
CA PRO A 93 0.38 11.70 17.58
C PRO A 93 -0.74 12.03 16.60
N ASN A 94 -0.56 11.73 15.31
CA ASN A 94 -1.63 11.69 14.31
C ASN A 94 -1.36 10.52 13.36
N PRO A 95 -2.30 9.56 13.22
CA PRO A 95 -2.11 8.35 12.40
C PRO A 95 -1.95 8.65 10.91
N GLY A 96 -2.37 9.83 10.44
CA GLY A 96 -2.19 10.27 9.07
C GLY A 96 -0.75 10.60 8.68
N LEU A 97 0.14 10.87 9.65
CA LEU A 97 1.50 11.33 9.35
C LEU A 97 2.42 10.23 8.82
N PRO A 98 2.50 9.05 9.45
CA PRO A 98 3.27 7.95 8.87
C PRO A 98 2.76 7.58 7.47
N LEU A 99 1.44 7.62 7.26
CA LEU A 99 0.82 7.33 5.97
C LEU A 99 1.21 8.36 4.91
N ALA A 100 1.20 9.64 5.25
CA ALA A 100 1.67 10.71 4.38
C ALA A 100 3.15 10.49 4.02
N ILE A 101 4.02 10.18 4.99
CA ILE A 101 5.44 9.91 4.71
C ILE A 101 5.57 8.71 3.75
N THR A 102 4.88 7.60 4.00
CA THR A 102 4.96 6.42 3.12
C THR A 102 4.41 6.65 1.72
N SER A 103 3.41 7.54 1.57
CA SER A 103 2.84 7.84 0.25
C SER A 103 3.82 8.59 -0.65
N THR A 104 4.84 9.25 -0.09
CA THR A 104 5.94 9.84 -0.88
C THR A 104 6.74 8.79 -1.66
N GLY A 105 6.70 7.52 -1.23
CA GLY A 105 7.27 6.39 -1.97
C GLY A 105 6.71 6.24 -3.39
N SER A 106 5.52 6.79 -3.67
CA SER A 106 4.95 6.84 -5.03
C SER A 106 5.84 7.59 -6.02
N VAL A 107 6.61 8.60 -5.61
CA VAL A 107 7.63 9.25 -6.46
C VAL A 107 8.68 8.25 -6.87
N GLY A 108 9.20 7.51 -5.88
CA GLY A 108 10.21 6.47 -6.11
C GLY A 108 9.69 5.43 -7.09
N VAL A 109 8.45 4.95 -6.91
CA VAL A 109 7.81 4.02 -7.83
C VAL A 109 7.67 4.63 -9.24
N PHE A 110 7.24 5.89 -9.36
CA PHE A 110 7.08 6.55 -10.67
C PHE A 110 8.40 6.67 -11.43
N ILE A 111 9.47 7.10 -10.76
CA ILE A 111 10.81 7.24 -11.35
C ILE A 111 11.40 5.87 -11.70
N THR A 112 11.35 4.92 -10.77
CA THR A 112 11.93 3.58 -10.98
C THR A 112 11.17 2.79 -12.03
N ALA A 113 9.84 2.92 -12.11
CA ALA A 113 9.05 2.30 -13.19
C ALA A 113 9.47 2.83 -14.57
N LEU A 114 9.71 4.14 -14.71
CA LEU A 114 10.26 4.70 -15.95
C LEU A 114 11.64 4.12 -16.25
N ALA A 115 12.55 4.12 -15.27
CA ALA A 115 13.91 3.62 -15.45
C ALA A 115 13.91 2.13 -15.87
N PHE A 116 13.13 1.30 -15.19
CA PHE A 116 13.03 -0.12 -15.50
C PHE A 116 12.34 -0.40 -16.83
N SER A 117 11.33 0.40 -17.22
CA SER A 117 10.70 0.26 -18.54
C SER A 117 11.70 0.51 -19.70
N ARG A 118 12.72 1.34 -19.48
CA ARG A 118 13.77 1.63 -20.47
C ARG A 118 14.93 0.63 -20.41
N TRP A 119 15.34 0.22 -19.20
CA TRP A 119 16.50 -0.64 -19.01
C TRP A 119 16.20 -2.13 -19.22
N ALA A 120 15.00 -2.57 -18.84
CA ALA A 120 14.57 -3.96 -18.96
C ALA A 120 13.19 -4.05 -19.66
N PRO A 121 13.07 -3.60 -20.92
CA PRO A 121 11.80 -3.51 -21.65
C PRO A 121 11.12 -4.88 -21.85
N ASN A 122 11.88 -5.97 -21.82
CA ASN A 122 11.34 -7.33 -21.92
C ASN A 122 10.65 -7.81 -20.63
N HIS A 123 10.86 -7.11 -19.50
CA HIS A 123 10.34 -7.51 -18.18
C HIS A 123 9.35 -6.50 -17.60
N PHE A 124 9.35 -5.25 -18.08
CA PHE A 124 8.50 -4.18 -17.58
C PHE A 124 7.66 -3.58 -18.71
N ASN A 125 6.40 -3.28 -18.41
CA ASN A 125 5.52 -2.61 -19.36
C ASN A 125 6.05 -1.21 -19.71
N PRO A 126 5.83 -0.73 -20.94
CA PRO A 126 6.18 0.62 -21.32
C PRO A 126 5.39 1.62 -20.48
N VAL A 127 6.10 2.52 -19.80
CA VAL A 127 5.52 3.58 -18.96
C VAL A 127 5.56 4.89 -19.74
N LYS A 128 4.41 5.55 -19.87
CA LYS A 128 4.35 6.92 -20.40
C LYS A 128 4.76 7.89 -19.31
N PHE A 129 5.82 8.66 -19.56
CA PHE A 129 6.19 9.75 -18.68
C PHE A 129 5.35 10.98 -19.02
N ASP A 130 4.51 11.38 -18.08
CA ASP A 130 3.75 12.63 -18.16
C ASP A 130 4.31 13.62 -17.12
N LEU A 131 4.74 14.78 -17.61
CA LEU A 131 5.34 15.82 -16.77
C LEU A 131 4.33 16.38 -15.76
N LEU A 132 3.05 16.46 -16.12
CA LEU A 132 1.99 16.89 -15.21
C LEU A 132 1.79 15.90 -14.06
N SER A 133 1.74 14.61 -14.39
CA SER A 133 1.70 13.53 -13.39
C SER A 133 2.92 13.58 -12.46
N PHE A 134 4.12 13.77 -13.01
CA PHE A 134 5.34 13.93 -12.20
C PHE A 134 5.24 15.14 -11.25
N LEU A 135 4.84 16.30 -11.76
CA LEU A 135 4.69 17.52 -10.98
C LEU A 135 3.65 17.35 -9.86
N GLY A 136 2.53 16.67 -10.15
CA GLY A 136 1.49 16.36 -9.18
C GLY A 136 2.00 15.51 -8.02
N ILE A 137 2.83 14.49 -8.30
CA ILE A 137 3.44 13.67 -7.26
C ILE A 137 4.46 14.49 -6.45
N VAL A 138 5.28 15.33 -7.09
CA VAL A 138 6.22 16.22 -6.38
C VAL A 138 5.49 17.18 -5.45
N LEU A 139 4.39 17.80 -5.91
CA LEU A 139 3.54 18.66 -5.08
C LEU A 139 2.96 17.92 -3.87
N ALA A 140 2.51 16.68 -4.07
CA ALA A 140 2.04 15.84 -2.97
C ALA A 140 3.15 15.60 -1.93
N VAL A 141 4.39 15.33 -2.37
CA VAL A 141 5.54 15.15 -1.48
C VAL A 141 5.91 16.44 -0.74
N ILE A 142 5.89 17.59 -1.41
CA ILE A 142 6.10 18.89 -0.76
C ILE A 142 5.02 19.11 0.31
N GLY A 143 3.76 18.84 -0.01
CA GLY A 143 2.65 18.90 0.93
C GLY A 143 2.89 18.03 2.17
N VAL A 144 3.29 16.77 1.98
CA VAL A 144 3.67 15.87 3.08
C VAL A 144 4.85 16.42 3.89
N SER A 145 5.89 16.91 3.22
CA SER A 145 7.11 17.43 3.85
C SER A 145 6.82 18.63 4.75
N LEU A 146 5.92 19.52 4.31
CA LEU A 146 5.46 20.65 5.12
C LEU A 146 4.74 20.21 6.40
N ILE A 147 3.94 19.14 6.33
CA ILE A 147 3.26 18.61 7.51
C ILE A 147 4.28 18.05 8.52
N VAL A 148 5.35 17.40 8.03
CA VAL A 148 6.41 16.84 8.88
C VAL A 148 7.26 17.94 9.53
N ILE A 149 7.64 18.99 8.78
CA ILE A 149 8.52 20.08 9.25
C ILE A 149 7.82 21.00 10.27
N ARG A 150 6.48 21.12 10.22
CA ARG A 150 5.70 21.99 11.13
C ARG A 150 5.44 21.37 12.51
N ARG A 151 6.11 20.26 12.83
CA ARG A 151 6.09 19.59 14.14
C ARG A 151 7.45 19.67 14.80
#